data_AF-A0A433UGI0-F1
#
_entry.id   AF-A0A433UGI0-F1
#
_cell.length_a   1.000
_cell.length_b   1.000
_cell.length_c   1.000
_cell.angle_alpha   90.00
_cell.angle_beta   90.00
_cell.angle_gamma   90.00
#
_symmetry.space_group_name_H-M   'P 1'
#
loop_
_entity.id
_entity.type
_entity.pdbx_description
1 polymer ?
#
loop_
_entity_poly.entity_id
_entity_poly.type
_entity_poly.pdbx_seq_one_letter_code
_entity_poly.pdbx_strand_id
1 'polypeptide(L)' 'MNKATNNRFSSEMTDEDCFDLGKSDAWAGKPKVPPEQDAQGASMYDLGYSEGKIKHPPTETPKTQQ' A
#
# COMPACT_ATOMS: atom_id res chain seq x y z
N MET A 1 17.59 17.44 13.66
CA MET A 1 16.96 16.17 13.23
C MET A 1 16.66 16.28 11.74
N ASN A 2 17.56 15.80 10.90
CA ASN A 2 17.28 15.58 9.48
C ASN A 2 16.18 14.52 9.39
N LYS A 3 14.93 14.95 9.12
CA LYS A 3 13.88 14.03 8.69
C LYS A 3 14.34 13.48 7.33
N ALA A 4 15.07 12.38 7.36
CA ALA A 4 15.13 11.50 6.22
C ALA A 4 13.68 11.05 5.98
N THR A 5 12.99 11.73 5.07
CA THR A 5 12.08 11.04 4.16
C THR A 5 12.94 9.97 3.49
N ASN A 6 13.12 8.84 4.20
CA ASN A 6 13.56 7.61 3.56
C ASN A 6 12.59 7.45 2.41
N ASN A 7 13.11 7.61 1.21
CA ASN A 7 12.38 7.40 -0.01
C ASN A 7 11.86 5.96 0.11
N ARG A 8 10.61 5.80 0.54
CA ARG A 8 10.02 4.48 0.82
C ARG A 8 10.09 3.58 -0.42
N PHE A 9 10.22 4.25 -1.56
CA PHE A 9 10.43 3.76 -2.89
C PHE A 9 11.87 4.09 -3.26
N SER A 10 12.79 3.23 -2.84
CA SER A 10 14.18 3.31 -3.28
C SER A 10 14.24 3.02 -4.78
N SER A 11 15.24 3.56 -5.48
CA SER A 11 15.52 3.22 -6.90
C SER A 11 15.76 1.71 -7.15
N GLU A 12 15.90 0.92 -6.09
CA GLU A 12 16.08 -0.54 -6.12
C GLU A 12 14.77 -1.32 -5.94
N MET A 13 13.63 -0.66 -5.70
CA MET A 13 12.35 -1.36 -5.60
C MET A 13 11.92 -1.85 -6.97
N THR A 14 11.61 -3.14 -7.07
CA THR A 14 11.05 -3.71 -8.30
C THR A 14 9.55 -3.41 -8.40
N ASP A 15 8.99 -3.62 -9.59
CA ASP A 15 7.55 -3.54 -9.83
C ASP A 15 6.75 -4.41 -8.85
N GLU A 16 7.25 -5.62 -8.58
CA GLU A 16 6.62 -6.58 -7.67
C GLU A 16 6.68 -6.09 -6.22
N ASP A 17 7.80 -5.51 -5.79
CA ASP A 17 7.94 -4.93 -4.46
C ASP A 17 6.97 -3.77 -4.25
N CYS A 18 6.79 -2.91 -5.26
CA CYS A 18 5.81 -1.81 -5.22
C CYS A 18 4.39 -2.35 -5.07
N PHE A 19 4.06 -3.40 -5.82
CA PHE A 19 2.76 -4.05 -5.79
C PHE A 19 2.46 -4.70 -4.43
N ASP A 20 3.39 -5.47 -3.88
CA ASP A 20 3.24 -6.11 -2.57
C ASP A 20 3.20 -5.10 -1.42
N LEU A 21 3.95 -4.00 -1.54
CA LEU A 21 3.87 -2.88 -0.62
C LEU A 21 2.48 -2.23 -0.65
N GLY A 22 1.94 -2.00 -1.86
CA GLY A 22 0.59 -1.48 -2.06
C GLY A 22 -0.44 -2.35 -1.37
N LYS A 23 -0.40 -3.66 -1.61
CA LYS A 23 -1.29 -4.64 -0.96
C LYS A 23 -1.20 -4.57 0.55
N SER A 24 0.03 -4.56 1.08
CA SER A 24 0.30 -4.53 2.52
C SER A 24 -0.20 -3.25 3.18
N ASP A 25 -0.02 -2.10 2.52
CA ASP A 25 -0.52 -0.81 2.99
C ASP A 25 -2.05 -0.77 3.02
N ALA A 26 -2.69 -1.30 1.97
CA ALA A 26 -4.15 -1.41 1.93
C ALA A 26 -4.66 -2.32 3.06
N TRP A 27 -4.03 -3.49 3.27
CA TRP A 27 -4.35 -4.40 4.37
C TRP A 27 -4.20 -3.73 5.74
N ALA A 28 -3.14 -2.93 5.93
CA ALA A 28 -2.90 -2.20 7.16
C ALA A 28 -3.75 -0.93 7.32
N GLY A 29 -4.64 -0.61 6.35
CA GLY A 29 -5.46 0.59 6.34
C GLY A 29 -4.65 1.89 6.25
N LYS A 30 -3.41 1.83 5.73
CA LYS A 30 -2.56 3.00 5.54
C LYS A 30 -3.07 3.85 4.38
N PRO A 31 -2.91 5.18 4.40
CA PRO A 31 -3.22 6.01 3.25
C PRO A 31 -2.31 5.65 2.06
N LYS A 32 -2.82 5.81 0.83
CA LYS A 32 -2.01 5.65 -0.39
C LYS A 32 -0.88 6.68 -0.39
N VAL A 33 0.35 6.22 -0.55
CA VAL A 33 1.51 7.08 -0.75
C VAL A 33 2.31 6.52 -1.92
N PRO A 34 2.00 6.90 -3.18
CA PRO A 34 2.79 6.44 -4.31
C PRO A 34 4.16 7.16 -4.38
N PRO A 35 5.19 6.53 -4.97
CA PRO A 35 6.41 7.23 -5.33
C PRO A 35 6.13 8.36 -6.32
N GLU A 36 6.55 9.58 -6.00
CA GLU A 36 6.40 10.73 -6.91
C GLU A 36 7.38 10.68 -8.09
N GLN A 37 8.51 9.98 -7.94
CA GLN A 37 9.63 9.99 -8.89
C GLN A 37 9.68 8.76 -9.81
N ASP A 38 8.82 7.78 -9.60
CA ASP A 38 8.75 6.56 -10.40
C ASP A 38 7.29 6.26 -10.77
N ALA A 39 6.93 6.61 -12.01
CA ALA A 39 5.58 6.41 -12.53
C ALA A 39 5.20 4.92 -12.66
N GLN A 40 6.19 4.05 -12.91
CA GLN A 40 5.96 2.61 -13.05
C GLN A 40 5.70 1.99 -11.67
N GLY A 41 6.59 2.24 -10.70
CA GLY A 41 6.39 1.85 -9.31
C GLY A 41 5.12 2.43 -8.70
N ALA A 42 4.74 3.66 -9.05
CA ALA A 42 3.48 4.28 -8.61
C ALA A 42 2.24 3.55 -9.15
N SER A 43 2.27 3.17 -10.43
CA SER A 43 1.20 2.36 -11.04
C SER A 43 1.10 0.98 -10.37
N MET A 44 2.23 0.30 -10.16
CA MET A 44 2.26 -1.03 -9.52
C MET A 44 1.79 -0.97 -8.07
N TYR A 45 2.22 0.03 -7.30
CA TYR A 45 1.73 0.27 -5.94
C TYR A 45 0.22 0.50 -5.92
N ASP A 46 -0.32 1.32 -6.85
CA ASP A 46 -1.75 1.61 -6.89
C ASP A 46 -2.60 0.37 -7.23
N LEU A 47 -2.11 -0.47 -8.14
CA LEU A 47 -2.70 -1.77 -8.49
C LEU A 47 -2.73 -2.70 -7.26
N GLY A 48 -1.59 -2.84 -6.57
CA GLY A 48 -1.46 -3.68 -5.39
C GLY A 48 -2.35 -3.20 -4.24
N TYR A 49 -2.37 -1.90 -3.99
CA TYR A 49 -3.22 -1.30 -2.97
C TYR A 49 -4.71 -1.50 -3.26
N SER A 50 -5.11 -1.44 -4.53
CA SER A 50 -6.49 -1.72 -4.94
C SER A 50 -6.86 -3.20 -4.71
N GLU A 51 -5.96 -4.14 -5.00
CA GLU A 51 -6.20 -5.56 -4.71
C GLU A 51 -6.23 -5.85 -3.20
N GLY A 52 -5.34 -5.22 -2.42
CA GLY A 52 -5.32 -5.34 -0.97
C GLY A 52 -6.63 -4.89 -0.33
N LYS A 53 -7.25 -3.82 -0.86
CA LYS A 53 -8.59 -3.35 -0.45
C LYS A 53 -9.72 -4.35 -0.75
N ILE A 54 -9.58 -5.15 -1.79
CA ILE A 54 -10.61 -6.12 -2.20
C ILE A 54 -10.51 -7.40 -1.37
N LYS A 55 -9.29 -7.82 -1.02
CA LYS A 55 -9.02 -9.03 -0.22
C LYS A 55 -9.24 -8.86 1.29
N HIS A 56 -9.96 -7.83 1.75
CA HIS A 56 -10.30 -7.73 3.18
C HIS A 56 -11.09 -8.97 3.62
N PRO A 57 -10.79 -9.53 4.81
CA PRO A 57 -11.47 -10.71 5.32
C PRO A 57 -12.94 -10.38 5.62
N PRO A 58 -13.84 -11.39 5.56
CA PRO A 58 -15.28 -11.23 5.81
C PRO A 58 -15.61 -11.03 7.30
N THR A 59 -14.71 -10.44 8.09
CA THR A 59 -14.96 -10.14 9.50
C THR A 59 -15.36 -8.68 9.63
N GLU A 60 -16.47 -8.32 8.98
CA GLU A 60 -17.44 -7.50 9.68
C GLU A 60 -17.90 -8.37 10.84
N THR A 61 -17.37 -8.12 12.03
CA THR A 61 -18.04 -8.61 13.23
C THR A 61 -19.46 -8.04 13.14
N PRO A 62 -20.53 -8.86 13.11
CA PRO A 62 -21.86 -8.30 13.27
C PRO A 62 -21.81 -7.55 14.59
N LYS A 63 -22.06 -6.24 14.55
CA LYS A 63 -22.27 -5.46 15.77
C LYS A 63 -23.35 -6.20 16.53
N THR A 64 -22.98 -6.87 17.63
CA THR A 64 -23.94 -7.33 18.62
C THR A 64 -24.67 -6.08 19.09
N GLN A 65 -25.85 -5.83 18.53
CA GLN A 65 -26.80 -4.87 19.06
C GLN A 65 -27.28 -5.47 20.38
N GLN A 66 -27.03 -4.74 21.45
CA GLN A 66 -27.55 -5.01 22.79
C GLN A 66 -29.06 -4.84 22.83
#